data_AF-A0A534M5T6-F1
#
_entry.id   AF-A0A534M5T6-F1
#
_cell.length_a   1.000
_cell.length_b   1.000
_cell.length_c   1.000
_cell.angle_alpha   90.00
_cell.angle_beta   90.00
_cell.angle_gamma   90.00
#
_symmetry.space_group_name_H-M   'P 1'
#
loop_
_entity.id
_entity.type
_entity.pdbx_description
1 polymer ?
#
loop_
_entity_poly.entity_id
_entity_poly.type
_entity_poly.pdbx_seq_one_letter_code
_entity_poly.pdbx_strand_id
1 'polypeptide(L)'
;MTAADAYLNEVRRSMAGMANPIREDILRELRGHIAESSAANGGNMSASLAALGSAREVGHRYRELYGYGTLFKILFSAIAIVLGILSLPVLLLGTDVAFPLLLSLVFVIAAAAWILWVSVRAGYRVGITVGLAAMSGRLIAFGALVATQPDAITTSGGLSILFAVSSLFVLLGWIPGTAKKAWSAPRLEL
;
A
#
# COMPACT_ATOMS: atom_id res chain seq x y z
N MET A 1 -30.57 7.48 -14.52
CA MET A 1 -29.14 7.10 -14.52
C MET A 1 -28.88 6.33 -15.79
N THR A 2 -27.90 6.71 -16.62
CA THR A 2 -27.63 6.00 -17.88
C THR A 2 -26.72 4.78 -17.67
N ALA A 3 -26.69 3.86 -18.63
CA ALA A 3 -25.77 2.71 -18.60
C ALA A 3 -24.29 3.16 -18.57
N ALA A 4 -23.95 4.24 -19.28
CA ALA A 4 -22.63 4.85 -19.25
C ALA A 4 -22.27 5.40 -17.85
N ASP A 5 -23.21 6.06 -17.17
CA ASP A 5 -22.97 6.57 -15.81
C ASP A 5 -22.75 5.43 -14.81
N ALA A 6 -23.49 4.33 -14.94
CA ALA A 6 -23.31 3.14 -14.11
C ALA A 6 -21.93 2.50 -14.34
N TYR A 7 -21.51 2.39 -15.61
CA TYR A 7 -20.18 1.90 -15.98
C TYR A 7 -19.07 2.78 -15.41
N LEU A 8 -19.12 4.10 -15.64
CA LEU A 8 -18.11 5.04 -15.16
C LEU A 8 -18.03 5.07 -13.63
N ASN A 9 -19.16 4.91 -12.92
CA ASN A 9 -19.15 4.80 -11.47
C ASN A 9 -18.46 3.52 -10.96
N GLU A 10 -18.57 2.41 -11.67
CA GLU A 10 -17.84 1.17 -11.34
C GLU A 10 -16.34 1.29 -11.66
N VAL A 11 -15.98 1.94 -12.78
CA VAL A 11 -14.57 2.26 -13.09
C VAL A 11 -14.00 3.17 -11.99
N ARG A 12 -14.72 4.23 -11.61
CA ARG A 12 -14.33 5.15 -10.52
C ARG A 12 -14.04 4.41 -9.22
N ARG A 13 -14.92 3.48 -8.82
CA ARG A 13 -14.73 2.64 -7.63
C ARG A 13 -13.49 1.73 -7.76
N SER A 14 -13.25 1.21 -8.94
CA SER A 14 -12.09 0.34 -9.23
C SER A 14 -10.76 1.12 -9.22
N MET A 15 -10.81 2.43 -9.49
CA MET A 15 -9.70 3.40 -9.37
C MET A 15 -9.55 4.01 -7.96
N ALA A 16 -10.24 3.47 -6.94
CA ALA A 16 -10.07 3.93 -5.57
C ALA A 16 -8.60 3.87 -5.13
N GLY A 17 -8.13 4.94 -4.50
CA GLY A 17 -6.71 5.09 -4.11
C GLY A 17 -5.89 5.99 -5.01
N MET A 18 -6.32 6.25 -6.24
CA MET A 18 -5.64 7.14 -7.18
C MET A 18 -5.80 8.62 -6.80
N ALA A 19 -4.90 9.46 -7.31
CA ALA A 19 -5.03 10.92 -7.16
C ALA A 19 -6.33 11.39 -7.83
N ASN A 20 -7.11 12.21 -7.11
CA ASN A 20 -8.38 12.74 -7.62
C ASN A 20 -8.27 13.41 -9.01
N PRO A 21 -7.30 14.31 -9.29
CA PRO A 21 -7.21 14.95 -10.60
C PRO A 21 -7.00 13.94 -11.73
N ILE A 22 -6.14 12.94 -11.53
CA ILE A 22 -5.86 11.89 -12.53
C ILE A 22 -7.13 11.05 -12.77
N ARG A 23 -7.82 10.67 -11.69
CA ARG A 23 -9.04 9.87 -11.80
C ARG A 23 -10.15 10.60 -12.55
N GLU A 24 -10.37 11.87 -12.26
CA GLU A 24 -11.40 12.66 -12.95
C GLU A 24 -11.03 12.91 -14.42
N ASP A 25 -9.76 13.09 -14.74
CA ASP A 25 -9.32 13.22 -16.13
C ASP A 25 -9.54 11.93 -16.93
N ILE A 26 -9.19 10.77 -16.38
CA ILE A 26 -9.48 9.46 -16.98
C ILE A 26 -10.99 9.25 -17.19
N LEU A 27 -11.82 9.61 -16.20
CA LEU A 27 -13.28 9.48 -16.33
C LEU A 27 -13.85 10.42 -17.40
N ARG A 28 -13.27 11.62 -17.55
CA ARG A 28 -13.64 12.58 -18.60
C ARG A 28 -13.27 12.04 -19.99
N GLU A 29 -12.07 11.49 -20.14
CA GLU A 29 -11.60 10.87 -21.38
C GLU A 29 -12.47 9.65 -21.76
N LEU A 30 -12.70 8.73 -20.81
CA LEU A 30 -13.57 7.56 -21.04
C LEU A 30 -15.00 7.97 -21.42
N ARG A 31 -15.54 9.02 -20.80
CA ARG A 31 -16.86 9.56 -21.17
C ARG A 31 -16.87 10.06 -22.61
N GLY A 32 -15.80 10.74 -23.06
CA GLY A 32 -15.62 11.16 -24.44
C GLY A 32 -15.62 9.98 -25.41
N HIS A 33 -14.79 8.97 -25.15
CA HIS A 33 -14.71 7.77 -25.99
C HIS A 33 -16.02 6.98 -26.05
N ILE A 34 -16.77 6.88 -24.95
CA ILE A 34 -18.09 6.23 -24.93
C ILE A 34 -19.07 7.02 -25.81
N ALA A 35 -19.08 8.35 -25.71
CA ALA A 35 -19.96 9.19 -26.52
C ALA A 35 -19.63 9.09 -28.02
N GLU A 36 -18.35 9.14 -28.37
CA GLU A 36 -17.86 9.02 -29.74
C GLU A 36 -18.16 7.62 -30.32
N SER A 37 -17.85 6.56 -29.58
CA SER A 37 -18.13 5.17 -29.99
C SER A 37 -19.63 4.92 -30.14
N SER A 38 -20.45 5.48 -29.26
CA SER A 38 -21.91 5.37 -29.36
C SER A 38 -22.44 6.10 -30.59
N ALA A 39 -21.88 7.26 -30.96
CA ALA A 39 -22.24 7.98 -32.17
C ALA A 39 -21.86 7.19 -33.43
N ALA A 40 -20.68 6.57 -33.44
CA ALA A 40 -20.22 5.72 -34.54
C ALA A 40 -21.06 4.44 -34.70
N ASN A 41 -21.58 3.88 -33.59
CA ASN A 41 -22.39 2.65 -33.58
C ASN A 41 -23.90 2.91 -33.69
N GLY A 42 -24.32 4.01 -34.32
CA GLY A 42 -25.75 4.32 -34.55
C GLY A 42 -26.56 4.51 -33.27
N GLY A 43 -25.93 4.95 -32.18
CA GLY A 43 -26.55 5.13 -30.86
C GLY A 43 -26.55 3.88 -29.97
N ASN A 44 -25.95 2.77 -30.41
CA ASN A 44 -25.92 1.54 -29.62
C ASN A 44 -24.85 1.58 -28.51
N MET A 45 -25.30 1.95 -27.31
CA MET A 45 -24.43 2.10 -26.13
C MET A 45 -23.93 0.77 -25.56
N SER A 46 -24.67 -0.34 -25.68
CA SER A 46 -24.24 -1.64 -25.14
C SER A 46 -23.07 -2.22 -25.93
N ALA A 47 -23.09 -2.10 -27.26
CA ALA A 47 -21.98 -2.48 -28.13
C ALA A 47 -20.72 -1.67 -27.82
N SER A 48 -20.88 -0.36 -27.59
CA SER A 48 -19.78 0.55 -27.27
C SER A 48 -19.12 0.24 -25.92
N LEU A 49 -19.92 -0.13 -24.90
CA LEU A 49 -19.39 -0.55 -23.60
C LEU A 49 -18.75 -1.94 -23.64
N ALA A 50 -19.28 -2.88 -24.43
CA ALA A 50 -18.70 -4.20 -24.59
C ALA A 50 -17.28 -4.16 -25.19
N ALA A 51 -17.02 -3.20 -26.09
CA ALA A 51 -15.70 -2.99 -26.69
C ALA A 51 -14.64 -2.51 -25.69
N LEU A 52 -15.04 -1.78 -24.64
CA LEU A 52 -14.13 -1.30 -23.58
C LEU A 52 -13.75 -2.39 -22.56
N GLY A 53 -14.49 -3.50 -22.52
CA GLY A 53 -14.31 -4.56 -21.55
C GLY A 53 -14.98 -4.27 -20.20
N SER A 54 -14.60 -5.01 -19.16
CA SER A 54 -15.24 -4.86 -17.85
C SER A 54 -14.75 -3.60 -17.14
N ALA A 55 -15.67 -2.83 -16.53
CA ALA A 55 -15.34 -1.61 -15.79
C ALA A 55 -14.27 -1.82 -14.71
N ARG A 56 -14.29 -3.00 -14.06
CA ARG A 56 -13.33 -3.38 -13.03
C ARG A 56 -11.93 -3.56 -13.59
N GLU A 57 -11.82 -4.21 -14.74
CA GLU A 57 -10.54 -4.43 -15.41
C GLU A 57 -9.94 -3.12 -15.94
N VAL A 58 -10.77 -2.26 -16.55
CA VAL A 58 -10.35 -0.93 -17.01
C VAL A 58 -9.82 -0.10 -15.84
N GLY A 59 -10.58 -0.01 -14.74
CA GLY A 59 -10.14 0.72 -13.56
C GLY A 59 -8.88 0.13 -12.91
N HIS A 60 -8.73 -1.19 -12.90
CA HIS A 60 -7.50 -1.84 -12.44
C HIS A 60 -6.29 -1.52 -13.30
N ARG A 61 -6.43 -1.56 -14.63
CA ARG A 61 -5.35 -1.24 -15.56
C ARG A 61 -4.87 0.21 -15.39
N TYR A 62 -5.79 1.17 -15.27
CA TYR A 62 -5.41 2.57 -14.98
C TYR A 62 -4.72 2.73 -13.63
N ARG A 63 -5.18 2.01 -12.59
CA ARG A 63 -4.52 2.04 -11.28
C ARG A 63 -3.13 1.41 -11.32
N GLU A 64 -2.90 0.39 -12.15
CA GLU A 64 -1.56 -0.17 -12.35
C GLU A 64 -0.63 0.79 -13.09
N LEU A 65 -1.16 1.58 -14.02
CA LEU A 65 -0.38 2.55 -14.79
C LEU A 65 0.01 3.79 -13.96
N TYR A 66 -0.97 4.39 -13.27
CA TYR A 66 -0.78 5.65 -12.54
C TYR A 66 -0.46 5.46 -11.05
N GLY A 67 -0.77 4.28 -10.49
CA GLY A 67 -0.52 3.95 -9.10
C GLY A 67 -1.39 4.71 -8.09
N TYR A 68 -1.07 4.54 -6.81
CA TYR A 68 -1.76 5.23 -5.72
C TYR A 68 -1.36 6.70 -5.63
N GLY A 69 -2.32 7.56 -5.25
CA GLY A 69 -2.09 8.96 -4.95
C GLY A 69 -1.33 9.17 -3.63
N THR A 70 -0.84 10.39 -3.44
CA THR A 70 0.00 10.77 -2.27
C THR A 70 -0.71 10.52 -0.94
N LEU A 71 -2.00 10.85 -0.83
CA LEU A 71 -2.77 10.68 0.41
C LEU A 71 -2.78 9.21 0.87
N PHE A 72 -2.98 8.27 -0.05
CA PHE A 72 -2.97 6.85 0.26
C PHE A 72 -1.58 6.34 0.64
N LYS A 73 -0.53 6.84 -0.03
CA LYS A 73 0.86 6.53 0.33
C LYS A 73 1.17 7.00 1.76
N ILE A 74 0.74 8.20 2.13
CA ILE A 74 0.87 8.73 3.49
C ILE A 74 0.11 7.85 4.48
N LEU A 75 -1.15 7.50 4.19
CA LEU A 75 -1.95 6.62 5.05
C LEU A 75 -1.30 5.25 5.27
N PHE A 76 -0.77 4.64 4.20
CA PHE A 76 -0.06 3.37 4.30
C PHE A 76 1.16 3.45 5.22
N SER A 77 1.95 4.52 5.10
CA SER A 77 3.09 4.78 5.97
C SER A 77 2.70 5.08 7.41
N ALA A 78 1.62 5.84 7.63
CA ALA A 78 1.13 6.15 8.97
C ALA A 78 0.70 4.88 9.73
N ILE A 79 -0.05 3.98 9.07
CA ILE A 79 -0.41 2.69 9.64
C ILE A 79 0.85 1.87 9.97
N ALA A 80 1.82 1.85 9.06
CA ALA A 80 3.07 1.13 9.28
C ALA A 80 3.90 1.70 10.44
N ILE A 81 3.92 3.02 10.64
CA ILE A 81 4.54 3.65 11.82
C ILE A 81 3.88 3.13 13.10
N VAL A 82 2.55 3.17 13.18
CA VAL A 82 1.80 2.72 14.36
C VAL A 82 2.09 1.24 14.65
N LEU A 83 2.03 0.39 13.62
CA LEU A 83 2.38 -1.03 13.77
C LEU A 83 3.85 -1.21 14.19
N GLY A 84 4.76 -0.41 13.65
CA GLY A 84 6.17 -0.38 14.03
C GLY A 84 6.37 -0.06 15.52
N ILE A 85 5.70 0.97 16.02
CA ILE A 85 5.72 1.38 17.44
C ILE A 85 5.22 0.23 18.33
N LEU A 86 4.07 -0.35 17.99
CA LEU A 86 3.44 -1.43 18.77
C LEU A 86 4.17 -2.77 18.67
N SER A 87 5.09 -2.91 17.71
CA SER A 87 5.87 -4.13 17.48
C SER A 87 7.11 -4.25 18.36
N LEU A 88 7.42 -3.25 19.19
CA LEU A 88 8.61 -3.25 20.04
C LEU A 88 8.71 -4.53 20.88
N PRO A 89 9.88 -5.20 20.88
CA PRO A 89 10.07 -6.37 21.72
C PRO A 89 10.12 -5.93 23.18
N VAL A 90 9.86 -6.87 24.09
CA VAL A 90 9.90 -6.66 25.56
C VAL A 90 11.15 -5.87 25.94
N LEU A 91 10.93 -4.69 26.49
CA LEU A 91 11.92 -4.03 27.34
C LEU A 91 11.61 -4.44 28.78
N LEU A 92 12.63 -4.94 29.46
CA LEU A 92 12.58 -5.19 30.89
C LEU A 92 12.77 -3.84 31.59
N LEU A 93 11.78 -3.44 32.38
CA LEU A 93 11.83 -2.30 33.29
C LEU A 93 12.03 -2.87 34.70
N GLY A 94 13.28 -3.04 35.12
CA GLY A 94 13.58 -3.79 36.36
C GLY A 94 13.07 -5.24 36.27
N THR A 95 12.08 -5.60 37.10
CA THR A 95 11.42 -6.91 37.09
C THR A 95 10.15 -6.97 36.24
N ASP A 96 9.67 -5.83 35.74
CA ASP A 96 8.40 -5.73 35.04
C ASP A 96 8.56 -5.73 33.51
N VAL A 97 7.60 -6.37 32.84
CA VAL A 97 7.53 -6.46 31.39
C VAL A 97 6.74 -5.25 30.87
N ALA A 98 7.42 -4.27 30.25
CA ALA A 98 6.81 -3.04 29.74
C ALA A 98 5.74 -3.30 28.65
N PHE A 99 5.92 -4.39 27.89
CA PHE A 99 4.99 -4.79 26.83
C PHE A 99 5.02 -6.32 26.64
N PRO A 100 3.87 -7.03 26.61
CA PRO A 100 3.87 -8.48 26.50
C PRO A 100 4.51 -8.97 25.19
N LEU A 101 5.44 -9.93 25.27
CA LEU A 101 6.15 -10.48 24.11
C LEU A 101 5.20 -11.01 23.03
N LEU A 102 4.17 -11.76 23.45
CA LEU A 102 3.18 -12.33 22.53
C LEU A 102 2.42 -11.25 21.76
N LEU A 103 2.13 -10.12 22.41
CA LEU A 103 1.44 -9.01 21.77
C LEU A 103 2.36 -8.28 20.79
N SER A 104 3.64 -8.08 21.14
CA SER A 104 4.63 -7.49 20.21
C SER A 104 4.80 -8.33 18.94
N LEU A 105 4.78 -9.66 19.07
CA LEU A 105 4.88 -10.58 17.93
C LEU A 105 3.69 -10.44 16.98
N VAL A 106 2.47 -10.30 17.51
CA VAL A 106 1.28 -10.04 16.70
C VAL A 106 1.44 -8.77 15.88
N PHE A 107 1.99 -7.70 16.45
CA PHE A 107 2.24 -6.45 15.74
C PHE A 107 3.37 -6.56 14.72
N VAL A 108 4.42 -7.36 14.98
CA VAL A 108 5.45 -7.68 13.96
C VAL A 108 4.82 -8.38 12.76
N ILE A 109 3.99 -9.39 13.00
CA ILE A 109 3.30 -10.14 11.94
C ILE A 109 2.34 -9.22 11.18
N ALA A 110 1.57 -8.39 11.89
CA ALA A 110 0.67 -7.42 11.27
C ALA A 110 1.43 -6.39 10.41
N ALA A 111 2.55 -5.86 10.89
CA ALA A 111 3.42 -4.96 10.12
C ALA A 111 3.96 -5.65 8.87
N ALA A 112 4.47 -6.88 8.99
CA ALA A 112 4.97 -7.65 7.86
C ALA A 112 3.88 -7.90 6.81
N ALA A 113 2.71 -8.36 7.23
CA ALA A 113 1.56 -8.60 6.35
C ALA A 113 1.11 -7.32 5.64
N TRP A 114 1.05 -6.20 6.38
CA TRP A 114 0.70 -4.89 5.84
C TRP A 114 1.70 -4.43 4.77
N ILE A 115 3.00 -4.49 5.07
CA ILE A 115 4.06 -4.09 4.14
C ILE A 115 4.02 -4.95 2.88
N LEU A 116 3.88 -6.28 3.02
CA LEU A 116 3.76 -7.20 1.88
C LEU A 116 2.54 -6.85 1.02
N TRP A 117 1.38 -6.64 1.64
CA TRP A 117 0.16 -6.27 0.94
C TRP A 117 0.31 -4.96 0.16
N VAL A 118 0.87 -3.91 0.79
CA VAL A 118 1.12 -2.63 0.13
C VAL A 118 2.12 -2.79 -1.02
N SER A 119 3.18 -3.58 -0.84
CA SER A 119 4.21 -3.79 -1.86
C SER A 119 3.66 -4.45 -3.12
N VAL A 120 2.75 -5.41 -2.95
CA VAL A 120 2.06 -6.08 -4.08
C VAL A 120 1.06 -5.13 -4.76
N ARG A 121 0.32 -4.33 -3.98
CA ARG A 121 -0.74 -3.46 -4.49
C ARG A 121 -0.22 -2.17 -5.12
N ALA A 122 0.72 -1.50 -4.47
CA ALA A 122 1.21 -0.17 -4.79
C ALA A 122 2.64 -0.16 -5.37
N GLY A 123 3.28 -1.32 -5.45
CA GLY A 123 4.61 -1.51 -6.03
C GLY A 123 5.75 -1.28 -5.05
N TYR A 124 6.95 -1.71 -5.45
CA TYR A 124 8.15 -1.76 -4.59
C TYR A 124 8.55 -0.39 -4.01
N ARG A 125 8.40 0.72 -4.74
CA ARG A 125 8.76 2.05 -4.23
C ARG A 125 7.92 2.42 -3.01
N VAL A 126 6.60 2.17 -3.10
CA VAL A 126 5.68 2.41 -1.98
C VAL A 126 5.94 1.41 -0.86
N GLY A 127 6.14 0.13 -1.20
CA GLY A 127 6.52 -0.91 -0.25
C GLY A 127 7.73 -0.55 0.61
N ILE A 128 8.83 -0.09 -0.02
CA ILE A 128 10.04 0.38 0.68
C ILE A 128 9.70 1.57 1.58
N THR A 129 8.96 2.58 1.10
CA THR A 129 8.62 3.74 1.95
C THR A 129 7.81 3.35 3.18
N VAL A 130 6.91 2.37 3.05
CA VAL A 130 6.10 1.85 4.16
C VAL A 130 6.96 1.01 5.11
N GLY A 131 7.88 0.19 4.59
CA GLY A 131 8.85 -0.56 5.40
C GLY A 131 9.78 0.35 6.19
N LEU A 132 10.28 1.44 5.57
CA LEU A 132 11.06 2.48 6.25
C LEU A 132 10.23 3.19 7.32
N ALA A 133 8.95 3.47 7.05
CA ALA A 133 8.06 4.08 8.03
C ALA A 133 7.86 3.18 9.26
N ALA A 134 7.66 1.88 9.08
CA ALA A 134 7.60 0.91 10.18
C ALA A 134 8.91 0.83 10.97
N MET A 135 10.05 0.77 10.28
CA MET A 135 11.38 0.80 10.90
C MET A 135 11.57 2.07 11.74
N SER A 136 11.29 3.25 11.19
CA SER A 136 11.42 4.52 11.90
C SER A 136 10.51 4.59 13.12
N GLY A 137 9.24 4.19 12.99
CA GLY A 137 8.31 4.15 14.13
C GLY A 137 8.82 3.27 15.26
N ARG A 138 9.33 2.09 14.92
CA ARG A 138 9.92 1.15 15.87
C ARG A 138 11.17 1.74 16.56
N LEU A 139 12.12 2.29 15.81
CA LEU A 139 13.35 2.85 16.38
C LEU A 139 13.11 4.11 17.24
N ILE A 140 12.20 4.98 16.82
CA ILE A 140 11.83 6.18 17.58
C ILE A 140 11.19 5.78 18.91
N ALA A 141 10.25 4.83 18.89
CA ALA A 141 9.59 4.37 20.11
C ALA A 141 10.59 3.68 21.06
N PHE A 142 11.52 2.88 20.53
CA PHE A 142 12.59 2.30 21.33
C PHE A 142 13.46 3.38 21.99
N GLY A 143 13.94 4.36 21.21
CA GLY A 143 14.77 5.45 21.71
C GLY A 143 14.07 6.29 22.76
N ALA A 144 12.78 6.61 22.55
CA ALA A 144 11.96 7.33 23.53
C ALA A 144 11.81 6.55 24.84
N LEU A 145 11.63 5.23 24.76
CA LEU A 145 11.47 4.39 25.94
C LEU A 145 12.76 4.29 26.74
N VAL A 146 13.90 4.08 26.07
CA VAL A 146 15.22 4.08 26.74
C VAL A 146 15.55 5.45 27.36
N ALA A 147 15.20 6.55 26.70
CA ALA A 147 15.48 7.90 27.22
C ALA A 147 14.60 8.30 28.42
N THR A 148 13.42 7.70 28.57
CA THR A 148 12.44 8.06 29.61
C THR A 148 12.43 7.11 30.81
N GLN A 149 13.09 5.96 30.70
CA GLN A 149 13.07 4.91 31.71
C GLN A 149 14.48 4.66 32.25
N PRO A 150 14.80 5.15 33.48
CA PRO A 150 16.14 5.08 34.06
C PRO A 150 16.67 3.64 34.23
N ASP A 151 15.76 2.69 34.44
CA ASP A 151 16.08 1.28 34.67
C ASP A 151 16.02 0.41 33.41
N ALA A 152 15.92 1.03 32.22
CA ALA A 152 15.86 0.30 30.97
C ALA A 152 17.22 -0.37 30.66
N ILE A 153 17.28 -1.69 30.82
CA ILE A 153 18.48 -2.47 30.49
C ILE A 153 18.42 -2.87 29.02
N THR A 154 19.41 -2.40 28.24
CA THR A 154 19.58 -2.82 26.84
C THR A 154 20.64 -3.92 26.76
N THR A 155 20.25 -5.08 26.20
CA THR A 155 21.18 -6.18 25.94
C THR A 155 21.63 -6.14 24.48
N SER A 156 22.86 -6.60 24.21
CA SER A 156 23.38 -6.72 22.85
C SER A 156 22.47 -7.57 21.96
N GLY A 157 21.99 -8.71 22.47
CA GLY A 157 21.04 -9.58 21.76
C GLY A 157 19.71 -8.90 21.45
N GLY A 158 19.15 -8.14 22.41
CA GLY A 158 17.91 -7.39 22.20
C GLY A 158 18.06 -6.30 21.13
N LEU A 159 19.18 -5.57 21.12
CA LEU A 159 19.51 -4.60 20.09
C LEU A 159 19.69 -5.25 18.72
N SER A 160 20.39 -6.40 18.64
CA SER A 160 20.54 -7.14 17.38
C SER A 160 19.19 -7.56 16.80
N ILE A 161 18.26 -8.07 17.62
CA ILE A 161 16.91 -8.44 17.18
C ILE A 161 16.13 -7.20 16.74
N LEU A 162 16.22 -6.09 17.50
CA LEU A 162 15.57 -4.83 17.14
C LEU A 162 16.00 -4.39 15.73
N PHE A 163 17.30 -4.32 15.46
CA PHE A 163 17.81 -3.92 14.14
C PHE A 163 17.48 -4.94 13.06
N ALA A 164 17.63 -6.25 13.32
CA ALA A 164 17.33 -7.29 12.34
C ALA A 164 15.87 -7.26 11.88
N VAL A 165 14.91 -7.18 12.81
CA VAL A 165 13.47 -7.08 12.48
C VAL A 165 13.15 -5.76 11.79
N SER A 166 13.80 -4.67 12.20
CA SER A 166 13.60 -3.35 11.57
C SER A 166 14.08 -3.35 10.11
N SER A 167 15.24 -3.93 9.84
CA SER A 167 15.76 -4.10 8.48
C SER A 167 14.87 -5.05 7.66
N LEU A 168 14.32 -6.11 8.27
CA LEU A 168 13.40 -7.03 7.61
C LEU A 168 12.16 -6.30 7.07
N PHE A 169 11.60 -5.33 7.78
CA PHE A 169 10.47 -4.54 7.28
C PHE A 169 10.78 -3.82 5.95
N VAL A 170 11.99 -3.29 5.80
CA VAL A 170 12.42 -2.67 4.53
C VAL A 170 12.56 -3.72 3.42
N LEU A 171 13.14 -4.88 3.74
CA LEU A 171 13.32 -5.98 2.78
C LEU A 171 11.98 -6.53 2.30
N LEU A 172 11.01 -6.70 3.19
CA LEU A 172 9.64 -7.10 2.84
C LEU A 172 8.95 -6.07 1.93
N GLY A 173 9.30 -4.79 2.06
CA GLY A 173 8.85 -3.72 1.16
C GLY A 173 9.39 -3.85 -0.26
N TRP A 174 10.58 -4.43 -0.40
CA TRP A 174 11.32 -4.51 -1.65
C TRP A 174 10.99 -5.77 -2.46
N ILE A 175 11.03 -6.95 -1.82
CA ILE A 175 10.98 -8.26 -2.48
C ILE A 175 9.71 -8.50 -3.34
N PRO A 176 8.48 -8.26 -2.84
CA PRO A 176 7.28 -8.57 -3.62
C PRO A 176 7.14 -7.65 -4.84
N GLY A 177 7.57 -6.40 -4.69
CA GLY A 177 7.44 -5.41 -5.75
C GLY A 177 8.47 -5.59 -6.87
N THR A 178 9.63 -6.19 -6.60
CA THR A 178 10.59 -6.60 -7.63
C THR A 178 10.15 -7.90 -8.31
N ALA A 179 9.58 -8.85 -7.58
CA ALA A 179 9.00 -10.06 -8.14
C ALA A 179 7.89 -9.76 -9.17
N LYS A 180 6.99 -8.81 -8.87
CA LYS A 180 5.95 -8.38 -9.83
C LYS A 180 6.54 -7.84 -11.14
N LYS A 181 7.67 -7.14 -11.09
CA LYS A 181 8.37 -6.62 -12.29
C LYS A 181 9.07 -7.72 -13.08
N ALA A 182 9.67 -8.68 -12.38
CA ALA A 182 10.38 -9.79 -13.01
C ALA A 182 9.43 -10.77 -13.71
N TRP A 183 8.20 -10.89 -13.23
CA TRP A 183 7.20 -11.84 -13.74
C TRP A 183 6.14 -11.20 -14.64
N SER A 184 6.09 -9.87 -14.76
CA SER A 184 5.22 -9.24 -15.76
C SER A 184 5.79 -9.50 -17.16
N ALA A 185 5.00 -10.13 -18.03
CA ALA A 185 5.34 -10.35 -19.43
C ALA A 185 5.79 -9.03 -20.11
N PRO A 186 6.66 -9.09 -21.13
CA PRO A 186 7.09 -7.90 -21.87
C PRO A 186 5.84 -7.13 -22.33
N ARG A 187 5.81 -5.82 -22.09
CA ARG A 187 4.73 -4.97 -22.58
C ARG A 187 4.74 -5.09 -24.10
N LEU A 188 3.67 -5.65 -24.68
CA LEU A 188 3.37 -5.41 -26.08
C LEU A 188 3.21 -3.90 -26.22
N GLU A 189 4.16 -3.27 -26.91
CA GLU A 189 4.04 -1.88 -27.32
C GLU A 189 2.76 -1.79 -28.17
N LEU A 190 1.81 -0.99 -27.69
CA LEU A 190 0.66 -0.53 -28.46
C LEU A 190 1.10 0.69 -29.27
#